data_AF-A0A978V9Z2-F1
#
_entry.id   AF-A0A978V9Z2-F1
#
_cell.length_a   1.000
_cell.length_b   1.000
_cell.length_c   1.000
_cell.angle_alpha   90.00
_cell.angle_beta   90.00
_cell.angle_gamma   90.00
#
_symmetry.space_group_name_H-M   'P 1'
#
loop_
_entity.id
_entity.type
_entity.pdbx_description
1 polymer ?
#
loop_
_entity_poly.entity_id
_entity_poly.type
_entity_poly.pdbx_seq_one_letter_code
_entity_poly.pdbx_strand_id
1 'polypeptide(L)'
;MEVFSRSTGVEDDEEALKWAALERLPTGLRIRRGLLTEAEGQAREVDIRNLGLLERRSLIERLVKNAERDNENFLLKLKERIDRVGLDIPTIEVRFEHLDVEAEVYVGSRALPTILNFSFNIVEEILNYLHILQSRKTTLRILQDISGIIKPQRLTLLLGPPSSGKTTLLLALAGKLSKDLKFSGRVKYNGHGMEEFVPQRTSAYISQHDLHIGEMTAAALEGQEANVAVDYILKILGLEVCADTMVGDELVRGISGGEKKRVTTVYHSESCADL
;
A
#
# COMPACT_ATOMS: atom_id res chain seq x y z
N MET A 1 7.94 31.61 52.33
CA MET A 1 8.83 30.62 51.69
C MET A 1 8.25 30.38 50.30
N GLU A 2 8.50 31.31 49.38
CA GLU A 2 8.08 31.21 47.98
C GLU A 2 9.34 30.90 47.14
N VAL A 3 9.57 29.63 46.87
CA VAL A 3 10.54 29.18 45.87
C VAL A 3 10.02 27.82 45.41
N PHE A 4 9.27 27.74 44.32
CA PHE A 4 9.08 26.54 43.45
C PHE A 4 7.99 26.82 42.39
N SER A 5 8.13 27.89 41.61
CA SER A 5 7.26 28.13 40.43
C SER A 5 8.00 28.74 39.23
N ARG A 6 9.34 28.60 39.17
CA ARG A 6 10.16 29.32 38.17
C ARG A 6 10.84 28.45 37.11
N SER A 7 10.79 27.12 37.18
CA SER A 7 11.53 26.25 36.24
C SER A 7 10.70 25.76 35.05
N THR A 8 9.39 25.54 35.20
CA THR A 8 8.55 25.00 34.11
C THR A 8 8.33 25.99 32.97
N GLY A 9 8.28 27.29 33.25
CA GLY A 9 8.10 28.32 32.21
C GLY A 9 9.34 28.57 31.36
N VAL A 10 10.54 28.42 31.93
CA VAL A 10 11.79 28.69 31.20
C VAL A 10 12.12 27.56 30.22
N GLU A 11 11.85 26.31 30.60
CA GLU A 11 12.01 25.15 29.71
C GLU A 11 11.02 25.18 28.54
N ASP A 12 9.77 25.59 28.79
CA ASP A 12 8.73 25.74 27.76
C ASP A 12 9.05 26.90 26.80
N ASP A 13 9.59 28.01 27.31
CA ASP A 13 10.08 29.14 26.49
C ASP A 13 11.28 28.73 25.62
N GLU A 14 12.22 27.94 26.14
CA GLU A 14 13.36 27.42 25.37
C GLU A 14 12.90 26.42 24.30
N GLU A 15 11.94 25.56 24.61
CA GLU A 15 11.34 24.63 23.65
C GLU A 15 10.60 25.38 22.54
N ALA A 16 9.82 26.41 22.88
CA ALA A 16 9.12 27.25 21.92
C ALA A 16 10.09 27.97 20.96
N LEU A 17 11.24 28.44 21.46
CA LEU A 17 12.29 29.03 20.64
C LEU A 17 12.91 28.01 19.67
N LYS A 18 13.12 26.76 20.11
CA LYS A 18 13.61 25.67 19.25
C LYS A 18 12.57 25.30 18.17
N TRP A 19 11.28 25.24 18.51
CA TRP A 19 10.20 25.03 17.54
C TRP A 19 10.14 26.15 16.49
N ALA A 20 10.23 27.41 16.92
CA ALA A 20 10.25 28.56 16.00
C ALA A 20 11.49 28.54 15.07
N ALA A 21 12.64 28.04 15.55
CA ALA A 21 13.83 27.87 14.72
C ALA A 21 13.62 26.77 13.65
N LEU A 22 12.97 25.66 14.00
CA LEU A 22 12.63 24.60 13.05
C LEU A 22 11.64 25.07 11.98
N GLU A 23 10.61 25.84 12.34
CA GLU A 23 9.63 26.36 11.40
C GLU A 23 10.23 27.29 10.33
N ARG A 24 11.35 27.94 10.66
CA ARG A 24 12.11 28.81 9.76
C ARG A 24 13.03 28.05 8.78
N LEU A 25 13.20 26.75 8.95
CA LEU A 25 14.01 25.94 8.03
C LEU A 25 13.37 25.87 6.63
N PRO A 26 14.16 25.65 5.56
CA PRO A 26 13.62 25.28 4.25
C PRO A 26 12.77 24.01 4.32
N THR A 27 11.72 23.89 3.48
CA THR A 27 10.75 22.77 3.48
C THR A 27 11.41 21.40 3.52
N GLY A 28 12.49 21.19 2.77
CA GLY A 28 13.21 19.90 2.75
C GLY A 28 13.89 19.54 4.07
N LEU A 29 14.33 20.53 4.86
CA LEU A 29 14.91 20.31 6.20
C LEU A 29 13.83 20.22 7.27
N ARG A 30 12.72 20.98 7.12
CA ARG A 30 11.56 20.93 8.04
C ARG A 30 10.93 19.55 8.14
N ILE A 31 10.86 18.80 7.04
CA ILE A 31 10.28 17.45 7.02
C ILE A 31 11.19 16.44 7.73
N ARG A 32 12.49 16.74 7.84
CA ARG A 32 13.51 15.80 8.31
C ARG A 32 13.97 16.05 9.74
N ARG A 33 13.71 17.25 10.28
CA ARG A 33 14.14 17.63 11.62
C ARG A 33 12.96 17.78 12.56
N GLY A 34 13.12 17.26 13.77
CA GLY A 34 12.12 17.36 14.83
C GLY A 34 12.76 17.57 16.20
N LEU A 35 11.93 17.85 17.20
CA LEU A 35 12.32 17.87 18.60
C LEU A 35 11.91 16.55 19.25
N LEU A 36 12.87 15.88 19.89
CA LEU A 36 12.63 14.72 20.72
C LEU A 36 12.86 15.10 22.18
N THR A 37 11.82 14.98 23.01
CA THR A 37 11.95 15.15 24.47
C THR A 37 12.58 13.89 25.06
N GLU A 38 13.74 14.01 25.68
CA GLU A 38 14.38 12.91 26.40
C GLU A 38 13.68 12.64 27.75
N ALA A 39 14.01 11.53 28.41
CA ALA A 39 13.38 11.14 29.68
C ALA A 39 13.63 12.15 30.82
N GLU A 40 14.65 12.99 30.69
CA GLU A 40 15.02 14.04 31.63
C GLU A 40 14.28 15.38 31.37
N GLY A 41 13.37 15.43 30.38
CA GLY A 41 12.59 16.63 30.05
C GLY A 41 13.27 17.58 29.05
N GLN A 42 14.54 17.35 28.71
CA GLN A 42 15.26 18.17 27.75
C GLN A 42 14.84 17.84 26.30
N ALA A 43 14.42 18.86 25.55
CA ALA A 43 14.10 18.74 24.14
C ALA A 43 15.36 18.94 23.27
N ARG A 44 15.71 17.92 22.49
CA ARG A 44 16.86 17.90 21.58
C ARG A 44 16.40 17.88 20.13
N GLU A 45 17.07 18.68 19.29
CA GLU A 45 16.88 18.63 17.83
C GLU A 45 17.49 17.34 17.26
N VAL A 46 16.69 16.60 16.50
CA VAL A 46 17.06 15.32 15.90
C VAL A 46 16.74 15.30 14.39
N ASP A 47 17.58 14.62 13.61
CA ASP A 47 17.27 14.24 12.22
C ASP A 47 16.53 12.90 12.26
N ILE A 48 15.27 12.91 11.85
CA ILE A 48 14.35 11.77 11.88
C ILE A 48 14.89 10.59 11.06
N ARG A 49 15.67 10.84 10.00
CA ARG A 49 16.26 9.79 9.16
C ARG A 49 17.49 9.13 9.79
N ASN A 50 18.12 9.79 10.74
CA ASN A 50 19.36 9.32 11.37
C ASN A 50 19.18 9.04 12.87
N LEU A 51 17.96 8.64 13.27
CA LEU A 51 17.67 8.23 14.65
C LEU A 51 18.30 6.87 14.95
N GLY A 52 18.94 6.78 16.12
CA GLY A 52 19.41 5.50 16.65
C GLY A 52 18.26 4.54 16.91
N LEU A 53 18.55 3.23 16.98
CA LEU A 53 17.54 2.18 17.21
C LEU A 53 16.73 2.42 18.50
N LEU A 54 17.39 2.82 19.59
CA LEU A 54 16.74 3.07 20.88
C LEU A 54 15.86 4.34 20.86
N GLU A 55 16.35 5.42 20.26
CA GLU A 55 15.63 6.69 20.14
C GLU A 55 14.36 6.51 19.31
N ARG A 56 14.48 5.78 18.21
CA ARG A 56 13.38 5.42 17.34
C ARG A 56 12.33 4.57 18.04
N ARG A 57 12.75 3.51 18.72
CA ARG A 57 11.84 2.65 19.48
C ARG A 57 11.08 3.46 20.53
N SER A 58 11.78 4.34 21.24
CA SER A 58 11.16 5.26 22.22
C SER A 58 10.13 6.19 21.56
N LEU A 59 10.47 6.76 20.41
CA LEU A 59 9.57 7.63 19.64
C LEU A 59 8.31 6.86 19.17
N ILE A 60 8.48 5.66 18.61
CA ILE A 60 7.36 4.82 18.16
C ILE A 60 6.48 4.39 19.34
N GLU A 61 7.07 3.95 20.45
CA GLU A 61 6.33 3.60 21.67
C GLU A 61 5.52 4.78 22.20
N ARG A 62 6.04 6.02 22.14
CA ARG A 62 5.28 7.22 22.54
C ARG A 62 4.14 7.54 21.57
N LEU A 63 4.36 7.35 20.28
CA LEU A 63 3.37 7.63 19.24
C LEU A 63 2.22 6.61 19.24
N VAL A 64 2.51 5.35 19.55
CA VAL A 64 1.55 4.22 19.41
C VAL A 64 1.11 3.63 20.76
N LYS A 65 1.57 4.18 21.90
CA LYS A 65 1.35 3.67 23.28
C LYS A 65 -0.07 3.18 23.60
N ASN A 66 -1.08 3.79 22.99
CA ASN A 66 -2.49 3.52 23.27
C ASN A 66 -3.25 2.85 22.11
N ALA A 67 -2.62 2.59 20.96
CA ALA A 67 -3.33 2.04 19.81
C ALA A 67 -3.82 0.60 20.06
N GLU A 68 -3.05 -0.22 20.78
CA GLU A 68 -3.43 -1.63 21.04
C GLU A 68 -4.70 -1.79 21.89
N ARG A 69 -5.09 -0.76 22.66
CA ARG A 69 -6.30 -0.79 23.50
C ARG A 69 -7.45 0.06 22.95
N ASP A 70 -7.14 1.08 22.14
CA ASP A 70 -8.11 2.07 21.69
C ASP A 70 -7.72 2.68 20.34
N ASN A 71 -7.95 1.88 19.27
CA ASN A 71 -7.71 2.29 17.90
C ASN A 71 -8.51 3.53 17.50
N GLU A 72 -9.72 3.72 18.06
CA GLU A 72 -10.58 4.85 17.74
C GLU A 72 -9.96 6.17 18.22
N ASN A 73 -9.58 6.24 19.51
CA ASN A 73 -8.92 7.42 20.05
C ASN A 73 -7.57 7.70 19.40
N PHE A 74 -6.86 6.65 18.99
CA PHE A 74 -5.62 6.81 18.21
C PHE A 74 -5.89 7.47 16.85
N LEU A 75 -6.85 6.96 16.08
CA LEU A 75 -7.20 7.52 14.76
C LEU A 75 -7.76 8.94 14.86
N LEU A 76 -8.54 9.25 15.89
CA LEU A 76 -9.03 10.61 16.16
C LEU A 76 -7.89 11.58 16.44
N LYS A 77 -6.95 11.22 17.32
CA LYS A 77 -5.75 12.04 17.59
C LYS A 77 -4.87 12.22 16.36
N LEU A 78 -4.74 11.18 15.53
CA LEU A 78 -4.00 11.29 14.27
C LEU A 78 -4.67 12.28 13.32
N LYS A 79 -6.00 12.18 13.17
CA LYS A 79 -6.78 13.12 12.38
C LYS A 79 -6.63 14.56 12.89
N GLU A 80 -6.80 14.79 14.19
CA GLU A 80 -6.65 16.12 14.80
C GLU A 80 -5.25 16.72 14.56
N ARG A 81 -4.21 15.88 14.57
CA ARG A 81 -2.83 16.33 14.29
C ARG A 81 -2.68 16.75 12.83
N ILE A 82 -3.19 15.96 11.89
CA ILE A 82 -3.20 16.27 10.45
C ILE A 82 -3.96 17.57 10.19
N ASP A 83 -5.15 17.71 10.79
CA ASP A 83 -6.00 18.90 10.65
C ASP A 83 -5.30 20.15 11.24
N ARG A 84 -4.59 20.01 12.37
CA ARG A 84 -3.85 21.12 13.01
C ARG A 84 -2.72 21.67 12.14
N VAL A 85 -2.04 20.82 11.40
CA VAL A 85 -0.96 21.24 10.50
C VAL A 85 -1.46 21.69 9.12
N GLY A 86 -2.78 21.69 8.90
CA GLY A 86 -3.39 22.12 7.64
C GLY A 86 -3.01 21.22 6.46
N LEU A 87 -2.71 19.94 6.72
CA LEU A 87 -2.40 18.98 5.67
C LEU A 87 -3.71 18.47 5.08
N ASP A 88 -3.99 18.86 3.84
CA ASP A 88 -5.08 18.29 3.06
C ASP A 88 -4.70 16.86 2.64
N ILE A 89 -5.44 15.87 3.15
CA ILE A 89 -5.26 14.48 2.75
C ILE A 89 -5.62 14.38 1.25
N PRO A 90 -4.70 13.91 0.39
CA PRO A 90 -4.98 13.81 -1.03
C PRO A 90 -6.17 12.88 -1.25
N THR A 91 -7.22 13.41 -1.88
CA THR A 91 -8.43 12.66 -2.17
C THR A 91 -8.34 12.12 -3.59
N ILE A 92 -8.52 10.82 -3.74
CA ILE A 92 -8.52 10.15 -5.06
C ILE A 92 -9.95 9.69 -5.35
N GLU A 93 -10.62 10.35 -6.30
CA GLU A 93 -11.86 9.86 -6.93
C GLU A 93 -11.49 9.04 -8.17
N VAL A 94 -12.01 7.81 -8.25
CA VAL A 94 -11.86 6.96 -9.43
C VAL A 94 -13.21 6.86 -10.14
N ARG A 95 -13.26 7.28 -11.40
CA ARG A 95 -14.44 7.17 -12.26
C ARG A 95 -14.16 6.24 -13.40
N PHE A 96 -15.08 5.32 -13.70
CA PHE A 96 -15.01 4.44 -14.84
C PHE A 96 -16.29 4.50 -15.66
N GLU A 97 -16.15 4.53 -16.98
CA GLU A 97 -17.24 4.71 -17.93
C GLU A 97 -17.09 3.70 -19.07
N HIS A 98 -18.19 3.00 -19.37
CA HIS A 98 -18.30 2.04 -20.47
C HIS A 98 -17.15 1.02 -20.50
N LEU A 99 -16.84 0.44 -19.33
CA LEU A 99 -15.71 -0.46 -19.15
C LEU A 99 -16.07 -1.87 -19.60
N ASP A 100 -15.37 -2.35 -20.63
CA ASP A 100 -15.46 -3.71 -21.15
C ASP A 100 -14.08 -4.39 -21.06
N VAL A 101 -14.11 -5.67 -20.69
CA VAL A 101 -12.91 -6.52 -20.68
C VAL A 101 -13.22 -7.83 -21.35
N GLU A 102 -12.46 -8.15 -22.39
CA GLU A 102 -12.63 -9.37 -23.18
C GLU A 102 -11.37 -10.25 -23.13
N ALA A 103 -11.57 -11.57 -23.10
CA ALA A 103 -10.53 -12.57 -23.22
C ALA A 103 -10.72 -13.38 -24.51
N GLU A 104 -9.65 -13.65 -25.24
CA GLU A 104 -9.69 -14.60 -26.35
C GLU A 104 -9.50 -16.02 -25.81
N VAL A 105 -10.51 -16.87 -25.96
CA VAL A 105 -10.50 -18.26 -25.48
C VAL A 105 -10.71 -19.23 -26.65
N TYR A 106 -9.99 -20.36 -26.64
CA TYR A 106 -10.19 -21.43 -27.63
C TYR A 106 -11.46 -22.23 -27.31
N VAL A 107 -12.31 -22.49 -28.30
CA VAL A 107 -13.60 -23.20 -28.09
C VAL A 107 -13.43 -24.73 -28.14
N GLY A 108 -13.99 -25.44 -27.16
CA GLY A 108 -14.14 -26.90 -27.12
C GLY A 108 -13.94 -27.47 -25.71
N SER A 109 -13.92 -28.80 -25.55
CA SER A 109 -13.60 -29.55 -24.31
C SER A 109 -12.17 -29.32 -23.76
N ARG A 110 -11.52 -28.22 -24.18
CA ARG A 110 -10.16 -27.78 -23.88
C ARG A 110 -10.07 -26.67 -22.82
N ALA A 111 -11.19 -26.33 -22.16
CA ALA A 111 -11.20 -25.36 -21.06
C ALA A 111 -10.44 -25.83 -19.79
N LEU A 112 -10.07 -27.11 -19.72
CA LEU A 112 -9.18 -27.67 -18.70
C LEU A 112 -7.79 -27.94 -19.33
N PRO A 113 -6.69 -27.44 -18.72
CA PRO A 113 -5.34 -27.67 -19.21
C PRO A 113 -4.91 -29.10 -18.85
N THR A 114 -5.33 -30.08 -19.64
CA THR A 114 -4.81 -31.45 -19.56
C THR A 114 -3.60 -31.57 -20.49
N ILE A 115 -2.57 -32.32 -20.09
CA ILE A 115 -1.29 -32.49 -20.82
C ILE A 115 -1.49 -32.81 -22.32
N LEU A 116 -2.54 -33.55 -22.67
CA LEU A 116 -2.88 -33.87 -24.06
C LEU A 116 -3.29 -32.63 -24.88
N ASN A 117 -4.00 -31.67 -24.27
CA ASN A 117 -4.43 -30.44 -24.93
C ASN A 117 -3.23 -29.52 -25.24
N PHE A 118 -2.19 -29.54 -24.40
CA PHE A 118 -0.96 -28.78 -24.64
C PHE A 118 -0.20 -29.31 -25.87
N SER A 119 -0.06 -30.64 -26.00
CA SER A 119 0.58 -31.26 -27.18
C SER A 119 -0.20 -31.00 -28.47
N PHE A 120 -1.53 -31.01 -28.41
CA PHE A 120 -2.36 -30.64 -29.57
C PHE A 120 -2.23 -29.16 -29.92
N ASN A 121 -2.09 -28.26 -28.95
CA ASN A 121 -1.89 -26.83 -29.22
C ASN A 121 -0.55 -26.55 -29.92
N ILE A 122 0.55 -27.22 -29.53
CA ILE A 122 1.86 -27.09 -30.22
C ILE A 122 1.77 -27.57 -31.67
N VAL A 123 1.10 -28.69 -31.92
CA VAL A 123 0.91 -29.22 -33.28
C VAL A 123 0.02 -28.31 -34.12
N GLU A 124 -1.00 -27.70 -33.52
CA GLU A 124 -1.89 -26.74 -34.17
C GLU A 124 -1.19 -25.41 -34.46
N GLU A 125 -0.22 -24.99 -33.63
CA GLU A 125 0.65 -23.85 -33.87
C GLU A 125 1.58 -24.08 -35.07
N ILE A 126 2.14 -25.29 -35.20
CA ILE A 126 2.93 -25.72 -36.37
C ILE A 126 2.07 -25.79 -37.64
N LEU A 127 0.82 -26.26 -37.54
CA LEU A 127 -0.12 -26.32 -38.66
C LEU A 127 -0.68 -24.94 -39.06
N ASN A 128 -0.81 -24.01 -38.12
CA ASN A 128 -1.13 -22.61 -38.38
C ASN A 128 0.04 -21.89 -39.07
N TYR A 129 1.29 -22.18 -38.67
CA TYR A 129 2.49 -21.72 -39.37
C TYR A 129 2.54 -22.20 -40.83
N LEU A 130 1.96 -23.37 -41.10
CA LEU A 130 1.78 -23.93 -42.45
C LEU A 130 0.51 -23.44 -43.18
N HIS A 131 -0.26 -22.50 -42.62
CA HIS A 131 -1.49 -21.91 -43.19
C HIS A 131 -2.63 -22.90 -43.52
N ILE A 132 -2.70 -24.06 -42.85
CA ILE A 132 -3.71 -25.10 -43.15
C ILE A 132 -4.98 -24.96 -42.28
N LEU A 133 -4.92 -24.26 -41.13
CA LEU A 133 -6.05 -24.15 -40.19
C LEU A 133 -6.36 -22.68 -39.82
N GLN A 134 -7.63 -22.37 -39.61
CA GLN A 134 -8.11 -21.10 -39.03
C GLN A 134 -8.30 -21.28 -37.52
N SER A 135 -7.60 -20.50 -36.69
CA SER A 135 -7.76 -20.58 -35.24
C SER A 135 -9.19 -20.25 -34.82
N ARG A 136 -9.90 -21.21 -34.21
CA ARG A 136 -11.25 -21.00 -33.65
C ARG A 136 -11.17 -20.36 -32.26
N LYS A 137 -10.73 -19.11 -32.22
CA LYS A 137 -10.77 -18.28 -31.00
C LYS A 137 -12.15 -17.64 -30.87
N THR A 138 -12.72 -17.63 -29.68
CA THR A 138 -13.95 -16.90 -29.35
C THR A 138 -13.66 -15.90 -28.24
N THR A 139 -14.24 -14.72 -28.37
CA THR A 139 -14.11 -13.63 -27.40
C THR A 139 -15.10 -13.83 -26.26
N LEU A 140 -14.61 -14.10 -25.07
CA LEU A 140 -15.39 -14.15 -23.84
C LEU A 140 -15.36 -12.78 -23.18
N ARG A 141 -16.52 -12.16 -23.00
CA ARG A 141 -16.65 -10.87 -22.33
C ARG A 141 -16.76 -11.06 -20.82
N ILE A 142 -15.72 -10.66 -20.10
CA ILE A 142 -15.64 -10.76 -18.64
C ILE A 142 -16.40 -9.60 -17.98
N LEU A 143 -16.16 -8.37 -18.46
CA LEU A 143 -16.87 -7.16 -18.04
C LEU A 143 -17.60 -6.58 -19.24
N GLN A 144 -18.83 -6.10 -19.03
CA GLN A 144 -19.72 -5.64 -20.08
C GLN A 144 -20.32 -4.29 -19.69
N ASP A 145 -19.93 -3.22 -20.39
CA ASP A 145 -20.44 -1.85 -20.27
C ASP A 145 -20.62 -1.36 -18.81
N ILE A 146 -19.57 -1.53 -18.00
CA ILE A 146 -19.62 -1.19 -16.58
C ILE A 146 -19.24 0.28 -16.36
N SER A 147 -20.07 1.02 -15.62
CA SER A 147 -19.82 2.42 -15.26
C SER A 147 -20.04 2.67 -13.77
N GLY A 148 -19.29 3.59 -13.17
CA GLY A 148 -19.37 3.89 -11.75
C GLY A 148 -18.31 4.85 -11.22
N ILE A 149 -18.44 5.21 -9.94
CA ILE A 149 -17.56 6.15 -9.24
C ILE A 149 -17.22 5.60 -7.86
N ILE A 150 -15.93 5.54 -7.55
CA ILE A 150 -15.39 5.28 -6.21
C ILE A 150 -15.04 6.63 -5.59
N LYS A 151 -15.75 6.98 -4.51
CA LYS A 151 -15.54 8.24 -3.80
C LYS A 151 -14.39 8.14 -2.80
N PRO A 152 -13.59 9.20 -2.64
CA PRO A 152 -12.54 9.25 -1.62
C PRO A 152 -13.14 9.18 -0.21
N GLN A 153 -12.30 8.83 0.77
CA GLN A 153 -12.66 8.78 2.20
C GLN A 153 -13.82 7.83 2.56
N ARG A 154 -14.12 6.85 1.70
CA ARG A 154 -15.16 5.84 1.94
C ARG A 154 -14.65 4.45 1.63
N LEU A 155 -15.05 3.50 2.45
CA LEU A 155 -14.85 2.09 2.14
C LEU A 155 -15.90 1.64 1.12
N THR A 156 -15.44 1.22 -0.06
CA THR A 156 -16.32 0.68 -1.11
C THR A 156 -16.25 -0.84 -1.10
N LEU A 157 -17.38 -1.50 -0.88
CA LEU A 157 -17.48 -2.95 -0.85
C LEU A 157 -17.99 -3.49 -2.20
N LEU A 158 -17.18 -4.32 -2.88
CA LEU A 158 -17.56 -4.97 -4.13
C LEU A 158 -17.98 -6.43 -3.88
N LEU A 159 -19.28 -6.71 -4.02
CA LEU A 159 -19.85 -8.04 -3.83
C LEU A 159 -20.31 -8.66 -5.15
N GLY A 160 -20.18 -9.98 -5.28
CA GLY A 160 -20.63 -10.72 -6.45
C GLY A 160 -20.27 -12.20 -6.36
N PRO A 161 -20.98 -13.08 -7.09
CA PRO A 161 -20.72 -14.52 -7.09
C PRO A 161 -19.32 -14.88 -7.61
N PRO A 162 -18.79 -16.09 -7.35
CA PRO A 162 -17.53 -16.52 -7.98
C PRO A 162 -17.62 -16.36 -9.50
N SER A 163 -16.49 -16.02 -10.13
CA SER A 163 -16.39 -15.73 -11.58
C SER A 163 -17.16 -14.51 -12.10
N SER A 164 -17.71 -13.65 -11.24
CA SER A 164 -18.41 -12.42 -11.66
C SER A 164 -17.50 -11.27 -12.13
N GLY A 165 -16.20 -11.52 -12.35
CA GLY A 165 -15.26 -10.48 -12.82
C GLY A 165 -14.79 -9.46 -11.78
N LYS A 166 -15.05 -9.64 -10.47
CA LYS A 166 -14.62 -8.70 -9.41
C LYS A 166 -13.12 -8.41 -9.44
N THR A 167 -12.31 -9.47 -9.48
CA THR A 167 -10.85 -9.37 -9.54
C THR A 167 -10.42 -8.65 -10.81
N THR A 168 -11.05 -8.96 -11.94
CA THR A 168 -10.81 -8.29 -13.23
C THR A 168 -11.14 -6.81 -13.18
N LEU A 169 -12.25 -6.41 -12.54
CA LEU A 169 -12.61 -5.01 -12.36
C LEU A 169 -11.58 -4.27 -11.51
N LEU A 170 -11.16 -4.85 -10.38
CA LEU A 170 -10.15 -4.22 -9.53
C LEU A 170 -8.79 -4.09 -10.23
N LEU A 171 -8.38 -5.11 -11.01
CA LEU A 171 -7.15 -5.07 -11.80
C LEU A 171 -7.23 -4.05 -12.94
N ALA A 172 -8.39 -3.92 -13.60
CA ALA A 172 -8.63 -2.92 -14.63
C ALA A 172 -8.52 -1.51 -14.06
N LEU A 173 -9.16 -1.24 -12.92
CA LEU A 173 -9.06 0.05 -12.24
C LEU A 173 -7.63 0.35 -11.80
N ALA A 174 -6.90 -0.62 -11.25
CA ALA A 174 -5.51 -0.45 -10.82
C ALA A 174 -4.47 -0.40 -11.96
N GLY A 175 -4.90 -0.58 -13.22
CA GLY A 175 -4.02 -0.59 -14.39
C GLY A 175 -3.09 -1.81 -14.43
N LYS A 176 -3.45 -2.89 -13.73
CA LYS A 176 -2.68 -4.15 -13.65
C LYS A 176 -3.34 -5.29 -14.44
N LEU A 177 -4.15 -4.97 -15.44
CA LEU A 177 -4.80 -5.96 -16.29
C LEU A 177 -3.76 -6.71 -17.14
N SER A 178 -3.93 -8.02 -17.34
CA SER A 178 -3.03 -8.81 -18.20
C SER A 178 -3.06 -8.31 -19.64
N LYS A 179 -1.92 -8.37 -20.33
CA LYS A 179 -1.77 -7.97 -21.75
C LYS A 179 -2.60 -8.83 -22.70
N ASP A 180 -2.96 -10.04 -22.28
CA ASP A 180 -3.77 -10.98 -23.06
C ASP A 180 -5.27 -10.61 -23.07
N LEU A 181 -5.67 -9.65 -22.24
CA LEU A 181 -7.05 -9.17 -22.15
C LEU A 181 -7.21 -7.88 -22.94
N LYS A 182 -8.27 -7.81 -23.74
CA LYS A 182 -8.67 -6.56 -24.41
C LYS A 182 -9.44 -5.71 -23.43
N PHE A 183 -8.97 -4.48 -23.24
CA PHE A 183 -9.62 -3.47 -22.41
C PHE A 183 -10.19 -2.36 -23.29
N SER A 184 -11.44 -1.99 -23.07
CA SER A 184 -12.05 -0.79 -23.63
C SER A 184 -12.88 -0.04 -22.58
N GLY A 185 -13.09 1.25 -22.82
CA GLY A 185 -13.72 2.16 -21.87
C GLY A 185 -12.76 3.21 -21.36
N ARG A 186 -13.17 3.93 -20.31
CA ARG A 186 -12.35 5.01 -19.71
C ARG A 186 -12.30 4.83 -18.20
N VAL A 187 -11.12 5.03 -17.64
CA VAL A 187 -10.90 5.13 -16.20
C VAL A 187 -10.16 6.44 -15.94
N LYS A 188 -10.66 7.22 -15.00
CA LYS A 188 -10.12 8.53 -14.64
C LYS A 188 -9.88 8.63 -13.15
N TYR A 189 -8.74 9.19 -12.78
CA TYR A 189 -8.36 9.50 -11.40
C TYR A 189 -8.35 11.01 -11.25
N ASN A 190 -9.25 11.56 -10.43
CA ASN A 190 -9.42 13.02 -10.28
C ASN A 190 -9.59 13.77 -11.61
N GLY A 191 -10.17 13.12 -12.62
CA GLY A 191 -10.37 13.67 -13.97
C GLY A 191 -9.28 13.34 -14.98
N HIS A 192 -8.11 12.86 -14.54
CA HIS A 192 -6.99 12.47 -15.40
C HIS A 192 -7.13 11.02 -15.88
N GLY A 193 -6.93 10.78 -17.18
CA GLY A 193 -6.91 9.44 -17.76
C GLY A 193 -5.71 8.60 -17.29
N MET A 194 -5.83 7.28 -17.34
CA MET A 194 -4.75 6.35 -16.94
C MET A 194 -3.49 6.48 -17.81
N GLU A 195 -3.62 7.08 -18.99
CA GLU A 195 -2.55 7.39 -19.93
C GLU A 195 -1.72 8.63 -19.53
N GLU A 196 -2.24 9.48 -18.64
CA GLU A 196 -1.61 10.74 -18.22
C GLU A 196 -0.63 10.55 -17.05
N PHE A 197 -0.73 9.44 -16.33
CA PHE A 197 0.09 9.12 -15.17
C PHE A 197 0.35 7.61 -15.09
N VAL A 198 1.03 7.15 -14.04
CA VAL A 198 1.27 5.71 -13.82
C VAL A 198 0.34 5.23 -12.70
N PRO A 199 -0.81 4.60 -13.02
CA PRO A 199 -1.82 4.21 -12.03
C PRO A 199 -1.29 3.29 -10.94
N GLN A 200 -0.27 2.50 -11.26
CA GLN A 200 0.39 1.59 -10.33
C GLN A 200 1.19 2.31 -9.25
N ARG A 201 1.53 3.59 -9.44
CA ARG A 201 2.15 4.45 -8.41
C ARG A 201 1.14 5.16 -7.53
N THR A 202 -0.07 5.38 -8.06
CA THR A 202 -1.17 6.08 -7.35
C THR A 202 -2.14 5.10 -6.69
N SER A 203 -2.09 3.82 -7.05
CA SER A 203 -2.97 2.80 -6.50
C SER A 203 -2.22 1.51 -6.17
N ALA A 204 -2.45 1.03 -4.95
CA ALA A 204 -1.97 -0.26 -4.47
C ALA A 204 -3.04 -1.32 -4.69
N TYR A 205 -2.76 -2.31 -5.54
CA TYR A 205 -3.56 -3.52 -5.65
C TYR A 205 -2.88 -4.66 -4.89
N ILE A 206 -3.57 -5.19 -3.88
CA ILE A 206 -3.14 -6.35 -3.10
C ILE A 206 -3.83 -7.60 -3.68
N SER A 207 -3.02 -8.50 -4.24
CA SER A 207 -3.51 -9.74 -4.84
C SER A 207 -4.12 -10.68 -3.80
N GLN A 208 -4.99 -11.59 -4.26
CA GLN A 208 -5.48 -12.70 -3.44
C GLN A 208 -4.37 -13.73 -3.15
N HIS A 209 -3.35 -13.80 -4.01
CA HIS A 209 -2.17 -14.62 -3.81
C HIS A 209 -1.06 -13.76 -3.22
N ASP A 210 -0.63 -14.13 -2.01
CA ASP A 210 0.45 -13.51 -1.26
C ASP A 210 1.79 -13.81 -1.94
N LEU A 211 2.23 -12.93 -2.85
CA LEU A 211 3.52 -12.99 -3.54
C LEU A 211 4.61 -12.48 -2.58
N HIS A 212 5.11 -13.36 -1.73
CA HIS A 212 6.28 -13.06 -0.89
C HIS A 212 7.46 -13.91 -1.31
N ILE A 213 8.63 -13.30 -1.28
CA ILE A 213 9.90 -14.01 -1.25
C ILE A 213 9.98 -14.64 0.15
N GLY A 214 9.86 -15.97 0.24
CA GLY A 214 9.80 -16.70 1.51
C GLY A 214 11.03 -16.52 2.40
N GLU A 215 12.15 -16.09 1.80
CA GLU A 215 13.44 -15.84 2.45
C GLU A 215 13.54 -14.46 3.12
N MET A 216 12.58 -13.55 2.93
CA MET A 216 12.60 -12.25 3.61
C MET A 216 12.05 -12.35 5.04
N THR A 217 12.66 -11.62 5.98
CA THR A 217 12.05 -11.33 7.29
C THR A 217 11.06 -10.18 7.14
N ALA A 218 10.07 -10.08 8.03
CA ALA A 218 9.15 -8.94 8.01
C ALA A 218 9.87 -7.60 8.24
N ALA A 219 11.05 -7.60 8.88
CA ALA A 219 11.93 -6.45 9.03
C ALA A 219 12.82 -6.18 7.79
N ALA A 220 13.10 -7.17 6.94
CA ALA A 220 13.89 -7.00 5.71
C ALA A 220 13.19 -6.17 4.60
N LEU A 221 11.98 -5.67 4.90
CA LEU A 221 11.37 -4.51 4.25
C LEU A 221 12.32 -3.28 4.23
N GLU A 222 13.26 -3.21 5.17
CA GLU A 222 14.31 -2.20 5.21
C GLU A 222 15.35 -2.41 4.09
N GLY A 223 15.06 -1.89 2.91
CA GLY A 223 16.09 -1.59 1.92
C GLY A 223 17.04 -0.51 2.45
N GLN A 224 18.12 -0.91 3.12
CA GLN A 224 19.32 -0.12 3.49
C GLN A 224 19.17 1.22 4.25
N GLU A 225 18.00 1.79 4.46
CA GLU A 225 17.78 2.91 5.37
C GLU A 225 16.62 2.60 6.30
N ALA A 226 16.93 2.25 7.54
CA ALA A 226 15.93 2.01 8.56
C ALA A 226 15.02 3.25 8.68
N ASN A 227 13.73 3.11 8.38
CA ASN A 227 12.79 4.23 8.28
C ASN A 227 11.75 4.21 9.41
N VAL A 228 11.67 5.30 10.17
CA VAL A 228 10.68 5.51 11.24
C VAL A 228 9.25 5.25 10.76
N ALA A 229 8.95 5.53 9.49
CA ALA A 229 7.63 5.26 8.91
C ALA A 229 7.31 3.76 8.85
N VAL A 230 8.30 2.91 8.52
CA VAL A 230 8.13 1.45 8.45
C VAL A 230 7.87 0.90 9.84
N ASP A 231 8.69 1.30 10.83
CA ASP A 231 8.52 0.89 12.22
C ASP A 231 7.16 1.29 12.78
N TYR A 232 6.69 2.49 12.43
CA TYR A 232 5.38 2.98 12.80
C TYR A 232 4.25 2.13 12.19
N ILE A 233 4.34 1.80 10.90
CA ILE A 233 3.35 0.97 10.21
C ILE A 233 3.36 -0.47 10.76
N LEU A 234 4.54 -1.05 11.01
CA LEU A 234 4.67 -2.39 11.61
C LEU A 234 4.01 -2.45 12.98
N LYS A 235 4.19 -1.41 13.81
CA LYS A 235 3.58 -1.30 15.13
C LYS A 235 2.06 -1.14 15.06
N ILE A 236 1.53 -0.31 14.15
CA ILE A 236 0.08 -0.16 13.94
C ILE A 236 -0.56 -1.48 13.47
N LEU A 237 0.12 -2.23 12.60
CA LEU A 237 -0.39 -3.50 12.07
C LEU A 237 -0.15 -4.69 13.01
N GLY A 238 0.46 -4.46 14.18
CA GLY A 238 0.75 -5.48 15.18
C GLY A 238 1.72 -6.54 14.66
N LEU A 239 2.68 -6.14 13.83
CA LEU A 239 3.67 -7.03 13.22
C LEU A 239 5.01 -7.06 13.97
N GLU A 240 5.16 -6.32 15.08
CA GLU A 240 6.42 -6.25 15.85
C GLU A 240 6.92 -7.61 16.33
N VAL A 241 6.01 -8.49 16.78
CA VAL A 241 6.36 -9.82 17.28
C VAL A 241 6.92 -10.71 16.17
N CYS A 242 6.56 -10.40 14.92
CA CYS A 242 6.92 -11.15 13.73
C CYS A 242 8.05 -10.49 12.92
N ALA A 243 8.54 -9.32 13.34
CA ALA A 243 9.51 -8.51 12.60
C ALA A 243 10.77 -9.31 12.24
N ASP A 244 11.33 -10.03 13.19
CA ASP A 244 12.55 -10.85 12.99
C ASP A 244 12.26 -12.28 12.52
N THR A 245 10.99 -12.63 12.30
CA THR A 245 10.60 -13.96 11.83
C THR A 245 10.54 -13.99 10.31
N MET A 246 11.07 -15.05 9.70
CA MET A 246 10.94 -15.26 8.26
C MET A 246 9.47 -15.36 7.86
N VAL A 247 9.10 -14.70 6.76
CA VAL A 247 7.73 -14.76 6.24
C VAL A 247 7.36 -16.19 5.87
N GLY A 248 8.32 -16.96 5.32
CA GLY A 248 8.12 -18.35 4.93
C GLY A 248 7.25 -18.52 3.68
N ASP A 249 7.30 -19.72 3.12
CA ASP A 249 6.56 -20.12 1.92
C ASP A 249 5.85 -21.47 2.15
N GLU A 250 5.41 -22.13 1.08
CA GLU A 250 4.73 -23.45 1.19
C GLU A 250 5.66 -24.55 1.73
N LEU A 251 6.98 -24.38 1.63
CA LEU A 251 8.00 -25.37 1.98
C LEU A 251 8.72 -25.01 3.29
N VAL A 252 8.77 -23.73 3.64
CA VAL A 252 9.45 -23.18 4.82
C VAL A 252 8.43 -22.54 5.75
N ARG A 253 8.32 -23.08 6.97
CA ARG A 253 7.44 -22.53 8.01
C ARG A 253 7.89 -21.11 8.39
N GLY A 254 6.96 -20.16 8.32
CA GLY A 254 7.16 -18.77 8.72
C GLY A 254 5.98 -18.22 9.53
N ILE A 255 5.68 -16.93 9.33
CA ILE A 255 4.57 -16.22 9.99
C ILE A 255 3.20 -16.77 9.55
N SER A 256 2.16 -16.49 10.32
CA SER A 256 0.80 -16.92 10.00
C SER A 256 0.27 -16.26 8.72
N GLY A 257 -0.70 -16.89 8.04
CA GLY A 257 -1.30 -16.32 6.83
C GLY A 257 -1.97 -14.94 7.05
N GLY A 258 -2.50 -14.69 8.24
CA GLY A 258 -3.05 -13.38 8.60
C GLY A 258 -1.97 -12.31 8.75
N GLU A 259 -0.80 -12.67 9.30
CA GLU A 259 0.37 -11.79 9.39
C GLU A 259 0.97 -11.54 8.01
N LYS A 260 1.07 -12.58 7.18
CA LYS A 260 1.54 -12.51 5.78
C LYS A 260 0.76 -11.46 4.99
N LYS A 261 -0.57 -11.47 5.08
CA LYS A 261 -1.44 -10.48 4.41
C LYS A 261 -1.23 -9.03 4.91
N ARG A 262 -0.98 -8.85 6.21
CA ARG A 262 -0.68 -7.53 6.78
C ARG A 262 0.69 -7.04 6.30
N VAL A 263 1.69 -7.93 6.25
CA VAL A 263 3.01 -7.66 5.67
C VAL A 263 2.86 -7.22 4.20
N THR A 264 2.07 -7.91 3.37
CA THR A 264 1.79 -7.53 1.97
C THR A 264 1.28 -6.09 1.84
N THR A 265 0.45 -5.68 2.80
CA THR A 265 -0.12 -4.33 2.83
C THR A 265 0.96 -3.27 3.05
N VAL A 266 1.95 -3.55 3.92
CA VAL A 266 3.10 -2.66 4.16
C VAL A 266 3.93 -2.48 2.89
N TYR A 267 4.32 -3.59 2.24
CA TYR A 267 5.09 -3.57 0.99
C TYR A 267 4.44 -2.68 -0.09
N HIS A 268 3.12 -2.77 -0.23
CA HIS A 268 2.41 -1.98 -1.23
C HIS A 268 2.17 -0.52 -0.81
N SER A 269 2.14 -0.24 0.50
CA SER A 269 1.96 1.12 1.00
C SER A 269 3.19 2.00 0.77
N GLU A 270 4.40 1.46 0.92
CA GLU A 270 5.64 2.20 0.60
C GLU A 270 5.75 2.51 -0.89
N SER A 271 5.43 1.54 -1.76
CA SER A 271 5.48 1.75 -3.22
C SER A 271 4.55 2.87 -3.71
N CYS A 272 3.54 3.25 -2.91
CA CYS A 272 2.60 4.31 -3.21
C CYS A 272 2.98 5.66 -2.58
N ALA A 273 3.93 5.68 -1.63
CA ALA A 273 4.31 6.84 -0.83
C ALA A 273 5.44 7.70 -1.45
N ASP A 274 6.10 7.22 -2.51
CA ASP A 274 7.15 7.95 -3.25
C ASP A 274 6.61 9.04 -4.21
N LEU A 275 5.46 9.64 -3.90
CA LEU A 275 4.82 10.71 -4.69
C LEU A 275 4.80 12.04 -3.94
#